data_AF-P80589-F1
#
_entry.id   AF-P80589-F1
#
_cell.length_a   1.000
_cell.length_b   1.000
_cell.length_c   1.000
_cell.angle_alpha   90.00
_cell.angle_beta   90.00
_cell.angle_gamma   90.00
#
_symmetry.space_group_name_H-M   'P 1'
#
loop_
_entity.id
_entity.type
_entity.pdbx_description
1 polymer ?
#
loop_
_entity_poly.entity_id
_entity_poly.type
_entity_poly.pdbx_seq_one_letter_code
_entity_poly.pdbx_strand_id
1 'polypeptide(L)' 'SAPAQWKLWLVMDPRTVMIGTAAWLGVLALLIHFLLLGTERFNWIDTGLKEQKATAAAQA' A
#
# COMPACT_ATOMS: atom_id res chain seq x y z
N SER A 1 -7.53 -1.26 38.62
CA SER A 1 -7.88 -2.66 38.30
C SER A 1 -7.84 -2.85 36.79
N ALA A 2 -6.69 -3.27 36.24
CA ALA A 2 -6.59 -3.71 34.84
C ALA A 2 -6.09 -5.18 34.75
N PRO A 3 -6.75 -6.17 35.38
CA PRO A 3 -6.17 -7.49 35.54
C PRO A 3 -6.65 -8.44 34.43
N ALA A 4 -6.25 -8.21 33.17
CA ALA A 4 -6.47 -9.22 32.11
C ALA A 4 -5.71 -9.02 30.80
N GLN A 5 -4.98 -7.91 30.60
CA GLN A 5 -4.50 -7.52 29.27
C GLN A 5 -3.56 -8.54 28.62
N TRP A 6 -2.81 -9.31 29.40
CA TRP A 6 -1.90 -10.33 28.89
C TRP A 6 -2.61 -11.60 28.39
N LYS A 7 -3.84 -11.88 28.85
CA LYS A 7 -4.60 -13.06 28.41
C LYS A 7 -5.05 -12.97 26.95
N LEU A 8 -5.11 -11.76 26.39
CA LEU A 8 -5.42 -11.55 24.97
C LEU A 8 -4.42 -12.29 24.06
N TRP A 9 -3.17 -12.43 24.50
CA TRP A 9 -2.13 -13.16 23.79
C TRP A 9 -2.25 -14.69 23.86
N LEU A 10 -3.11 -15.24 24.73
CA LEU A 10 -3.36 -16.69 24.77
C LEU A 10 -4.42 -17.13 23.74
N VAL A 11 -5.33 -16.23 23.36
CA VAL A 11 -6.35 -16.51 22.33
C VAL A 11 -5.80 -16.27 20.92
N MET A 12 -4.87 -15.32 20.81
CA MET A 12 -4.29 -14.93 19.54
C MET A 12 -2.94 -15.64 19.37
N ASP A 13 -2.92 -16.75 18.61
CA ASP A 13 -1.70 -17.51 18.30
C ASP A 13 -0.59 -16.54 17.82
N PRO A 14 0.55 -16.44 18.54
CA PRO A 14 1.51 -15.34 18.35
C PRO A 14 2.08 -15.29 16.92
N ARG A 15 2.20 -16.47 16.28
CA ARG A 15 2.62 -16.59 14.88
C ARG A 15 1.58 -15.98 13.93
N THR A 16 0.31 -16.27 14.14
CA THR A 16 -0.80 -15.77 13.31
C THR A 16 -0.96 -14.27 13.47
N VAL A 17 -0.79 -13.72 14.68
CA VAL A 17 -0.81 -12.26 14.88
C VAL A 17 0.32 -11.59 14.12
N MET A 18 1.55 -12.10 14.23
CA MET A 18 2.70 -11.52 13.52
C MET A 18 2.50 -11.54 11.99
N ILE A 19 2.06 -12.68 11.45
CA ILE A 19 1.76 -12.81 10.02
C ILE A 19 0.58 -11.92 9.63
N GLY A 20 -0.48 -11.89 10.44
CA GLY A 20 -1.67 -11.09 10.21
C GLY A 20 -1.36 -9.61 10.18
N THR A 21 -0.57 -9.10 11.12
CA THR A 21 -0.10 -7.71 11.13
C THR A 21 0.80 -7.41 9.94
N ALA A 22 1.76 -8.28 9.63
CA ALA A 22 2.65 -8.09 8.48
C ALA A 22 1.88 -8.09 7.15
N ALA A 23 0.95 -9.03 6.96
CA ALA A 23 0.10 -9.13 5.79
C ALA A 23 -0.85 -7.94 5.70
N TRP A 24 -1.49 -7.54 6.80
CA TRP A 24 -2.38 -6.39 6.86
C TRP A 24 -1.66 -5.10 6.44
N LEU A 25 -0.51 -4.83 7.04
CA LEU A 25 0.30 -3.66 6.70
C LEU A 25 0.83 -3.73 5.27
N GLY A 26 1.25 -4.91 4.80
CA GLY A 26 1.72 -5.12 3.43
C GLY A 26 0.63 -4.90 2.39
N VAL A 27 -0.57 -5.44 2.61
CA VAL A 27 -1.74 -5.24 1.75
C VAL A 27 -2.16 -3.77 1.75
N LEU A 28 -2.24 -3.13 2.92
CA LEU A 28 -2.54 -1.69 3.00
C LEU A 28 -1.52 -0.84 2.24
N ALA A 29 -0.22 -1.14 2.39
CA ALA A 29 0.82 -0.45 1.64
C ALA A 29 0.58 -0.61 0.13
N LEU A 30 0.45 -1.84 -0.38
CA LEU A 30 0.24 -2.09 -1.81
C LEU A 30 -1.03 -1.41 -2.34
N LEU A 31 -2.15 -1.50 -1.63
CA LEU A 31 -3.40 -0.85 -2.01
C LEU A 31 -3.22 0.68 -2.15
N ILE A 32 -2.55 1.31 -1.18
CA ILE A 32 -2.26 2.75 -1.24
C ILE A 32 -1.35 3.06 -2.44
N HIS A 33 -0.32 2.27 -2.69
CA HIS A 33 0.58 2.49 -3.83
C HIS A 33 -0.17 2.35 -5.15
N PHE A 34 -0.96 1.29 -5.34
CA PHE A 34 -1.76 1.09 -6.54
C PHE A 34 -2.79 2.21 -6.75
N LEU A 35 -3.38 2.72 -5.67
CA LEU A 35 -4.27 3.87 -5.74
C LEU A 35 -3.51 5.13 -6.19
N LEU A 36 -2.32 5.40 -5.64
CA LEU A 36 -1.49 6.54 -6.04
C LEU A 36 -1.01 6.42 -7.50
N LEU A 37 -0.51 5.24 -7.91
CA LEU A 37 -0.12 4.96 -9.30
C LEU A 37 -1.29 5.07 -10.27
N GLY A 38 -2.52 4.76 -9.85
CA GLY A 38 -3.70 4.90 -10.69
C GLY A 38 -4.09 6.36 -10.96
N THR A 39 -3.61 7.32 -10.16
CA THR A 39 -3.93 8.74 -10.35
C THR A 39 -2.95 9.42 -11.29
N GLU A 40 -3.47 10.26 -12.17
CA GLU A 40 -2.69 11.04 -13.14
C GLU A 40 -1.62 11.98 -12.54
N ARG A 41 -1.74 12.32 -11.25
CA ARG A 41 -0.89 13.27 -10.54
C ARG A 41 0.16 12.59 -9.65
N PHE A 42 -0.16 11.44 -9.06
CA PHE A 42 0.74 10.74 -8.14
C PHE A 42 1.36 9.48 -8.76
N ASN A 43 1.09 9.22 -10.04
CA ASN A 43 1.77 8.17 -10.77
C ASN A 43 3.22 8.54 -11.04
N TRP A 44 4.10 8.11 -10.15
CA TRP A 44 5.54 8.37 -10.28
C TRP A 44 6.19 7.54 -11.40
N ILE A 45 5.56 6.47 -11.90
CA ILE A 45 6.10 5.62 -12.97
C ILE A 45 5.76 6.18 -14.36
N ASP A 46 4.62 6.89 -14.50
CA ASP A 46 4.11 7.41 -15.78
C ASP A 46 4.61 8.82 -16.15
N THR A 47 5.56 9.36 -15.38
CA THR A 47 6.10 10.72 -15.60
C THR A 47 6.73 10.90 -16.99
N GLY A 48 7.19 9.83 -17.66
CA GLY A 48 7.75 9.89 -19.02
C GLY A 48 6.74 9.78 -20.16
N LEU A 49 5.59 9.14 -19.97
CA LEU A 49 4.63 8.87 -21.07
C LEU A 49 3.81 10.11 -21.45
N LYS A 50 3.52 10.99 -20.48
CA LYS A 50 2.82 12.25 -20.73
C LYS A 50 3.65 13.24 -21.53
N GLU A 51 4.95 13.38 -21.22
CA GLU A 51 5.86 14.24 -22.00
C GLU A 51 6.10 13.68 -23.41
N GLN A 52 6.22 12.36 -23.55
CA GLN A 52 6.35 11.73 -24.87
C GLN A 52 5.08 11.87 -25.72
N LYS A 53 3.89 11.72 -25.14
CA LYS A 53 2.63 11.96 -25.86
C LYS A 53 2.47 13.42 -26.29
N ALA A 54 2.82 14.38 -25.42
CA ALA A 54 2.76 15.80 -25.76
C ALA A 54 3.76 16.16 -26.88
N THR A 55 4.95 15.59 -26.84
CA THR A 55 5.98 15.82 -27.87
C THR A 55 5.62 15.15 -29.21
N ALA A 56 5.07 13.93 -29.19
CA ALA A 56 4.63 13.22 -30.40
C ALA A 56 3.43 13.90 -31.08
N ALA A 57 2.50 14.48 -30.30
CA ALA A 57 1.36 15.23 -30.83
C ALA A 57 1.75 16.60 -31.40
N ALA A 58 2.88 17.17 -30.95
CA ALA A 58 3.41 18.42 -31.48
C ALA A 58 4.33 18.23 -32.72
N GLN A 59 4.80 16.99 -32.95
CA GLN A 59 5.68 16.62 -34.07
C GLN A 59 4.92 16.05 -35.29
N ALA A 60 3.61 15.83 -35.18
CA ALA A 60 2.73 15.39 -36.26
C ALA A 60 1.89 16.56 -36.79
#